data_AF-A0A6G6TGS8-F1
#
_entry.id   AF-A0A6G6TGS8-F1
#
_cell.length_a   1.000
_cell.length_b   1.000
_cell.length_c   1.000
_cell.angle_alpha   90.00
_cell.angle_beta   90.00
_cell.angle_gamma   90.00
#
_symmetry.space_group_name_H-M   'P 1'
#
loop_
_entity.id
_entity.type
_entity.pdbx_description
1 polymer ?
#
loop_
_entity_poly.entity_id
_entity_poly.type
_entity_poly.pdbx_seq_one_letter_code
_entity_poly.pdbx_strand_id
1 'polypeptide(L)'
;MTKKIRFIFLFLTIALLSFLTINKFLKSSPLATWHFYSNNGEYITGHYYPPAEDDAMDAVISIPEKPTKEGLTITHWDTCSIKLNIDNKTLYISYFTNGLIQASLSTKSTSYVALTELYFYHPDDMHWSINRLEDGTYKGWIWDNVANQLIPVRYQEDKTTIIDGTKYTLMPESYWLFQRWTNGVLVEEYTLDDLPAKDGFIPDIDKQRLAQAKTELQTTTNELVKSLNLPFDLMLWDNSLCKQ
;
A
#
# COMPACT_ATOMS: atom_id res chain seq x y z
N MET A 1 -11.67 -28.21 -48.92
CA MET A 1 -12.32 -28.41 -47.60
C MET A 1 -13.83 -28.51 -47.81
N THR A 2 -14.45 -29.66 -47.56
CA THR A 2 -15.87 -29.93 -47.86
C THR A 2 -16.80 -29.17 -46.91
N LYS A 3 -18.00 -28.78 -47.36
CA LYS A 3 -19.00 -28.01 -46.58
C LYS A 3 -19.21 -28.59 -45.16
N LYS A 4 -19.22 -29.92 -45.00
CA LYS A 4 -19.35 -30.61 -43.71
C LYS A 4 -18.24 -30.25 -42.71
N ILE A 5 -16.98 -30.15 -43.17
CA ILE A 5 -15.83 -29.82 -42.30
C ILE A 5 -15.95 -28.38 -41.78
N ARG A 6 -16.44 -27.44 -42.62
CA ARG A 6 -16.66 -26.04 -42.20
C ARG A 6 -17.75 -25.91 -41.13
N PHE A 7 -18.83 -26.69 -41.23
CA PHE A 7 -19.87 -26.69 -40.20
C PHE A 7 -19.38 -27.23 -38.86
N ILE A 8 -18.58 -28.30 -38.87
CA ILE A 8 -18.02 -28.88 -37.64
C ILE A 8 -17.08 -27.87 -36.95
N PHE A 9 -16.20 -27.20 -37.71
CA PHE A 9 -15.32 -26.16 -37.16
C PHE A 9 -16.08 -24.96 -36.59
N LEU A 10 -17.18 -24.55 -37.23
CA LEU A 10 -18.04 -23.47 -36.73
C LEU A 10 -18.70 -23.83 -35.39
N PHE A 11 -19.24 -25.05 -35.27
CA PHE A 11 -19.83 -25.50 -34.00
C PHE A 11 -18.80 -25.64 -32.88
N LEU A 12 -17.60 -26.14 -33.19
CA LEU A 12 -16.50 -26.26 -32.23
C LEU A 12 -16.00 -24.89 -31.75
N THR A 13 -15.89 -23.91 -32.66
CA THR A 13 -15.50 -22.54 -32.29
C THR A 13 -16.55 -21.85 -31.45
N ILE A 14 -17.84 -22.01 -31.78
CA ILE A 14 -18.94 -21.49 -30.95
C ILE A 14 -18.93 -22.16 -29.57
N ALA A 15 -18.81 -23.49 -29.49
CA ALA A 15 -18.79 -24.20 -28.22
C ALA A 15 -17.58 -23.81 -27.35
N LEU A 16 -16.40 -23.63 -27.95
CA LEU A 16 -15.19 -23.19 -27.25
C LEU A 16 -15.33 -21.74 -26.78
N LEU A 17 -15.84 -20.84 -27.63
CA LEU A 17 -16.11 -19.46 -27.21
C LEU A 17 -17.09 -19.46 -26.05
N SER A 18 -18.24 -20.11 -26.18
CA SER A 18 -19.26 -20.22 -25.12
C SER A 18 -18.69 -20.80 -23.84
N PHE A 19 -17.87 -21.85 -23.91
CA PHE A 19 -17.21 -22.42 -22.74
C PHE A 19 -16.24 -21.43 -22.08
N LEU A 20 -15.44 -20.69 -22.87
CA LEU A 20 -14.55 -19.65 -22.36
C LEU A 20 -15.33 -18.49 -21.73
N THR A 21 -16.45 -18.07 -22.33
CA THR A 21 -17.31 -17.03 -21.76
C THR A 21 -17.98 -17.50 -20.48
N ILE A 22 -18.57 -18.70 -20.47
CA ILE A 22 -19.23 -19.29 -19.30
C ILE A 22 -18.23 -19.49 -18.16
N ASN A 23 -17.02 -19.97 -18.43
CA ASN A 23 -15.99 -20.18 -17.41
C ASN A 23 -15.45 -18.84 -16.86
N LYS A 24 -15.44 -17.77 -17.67
CA LYS A 24 -15.16 -16.40 -17.21
C LYS A 24 -16.26 -15.87 -16.28
N PHE A 25 -17.52 -16.18 -16.55
CA PHE A 25 -18.65 -15.80 -15.71
C PHE A 25 -18.79 -16.63 -14.42
N LEU A 26 -18.44 -17.93 -14.47
CA LEU A 26 -18.54 -18.84 -13.31
C LEU A 26 -17.36 -18.70 -12.32
N LYS A 27 -16.24 -18.11 -12.74
CA LYS A 27 -15.09 -17.77 -11.86
C LYS A 27 -15.06 -16.28 -11.52
N SER A 28 -16.18 -15.72 -11.07
CA SER A 28 -16.14 -14.39 -10.48
C SER A 28 -15.49 -14.49 -9.10
N SER A 29 -14.21 -14.14 -9.00
CA SER A 29 -13.63 -13.78 -7.71
C SER A 29 -14.30 -12.49 -7.22
N PRO A 30 -14.56 -12.34 -5.90
CA PRO A 30 -15.12 -11.10 -5.40
C PRO A 30 -14.12 -9.96 -5.66
N LEU A 31 -14.62 -8.85 -6.22
CA LEU A 31 -13.90 -7.57 -6.33
C LEU A 31 -13.52 -7.02 -4.95
N ALA A 32 -14.33 -7.30 -3.93
CA ALA A 32 -14.01 -6.94 -2.56
C ALA A 32 -14.59 -7.91 -1.56
N THR A 33 -13.87 -8.08 -0.45
CA THR A 33 -14.33 -8.86 0.70
C THR A 33 -14.08 -8.09 1.97
N TRP A 34 -14.99 -8.22 2.95
CA TRP A 34 -14.74 -7.71 4.28
C TRP A 34 -15.11 -8.74 5.34
N HIS A 35 -14.39 -8.70 6.45
CA HIS A 35 -14.59 -9.53 7.63
C HIS A 35 -14.78 -8.63 8.83
N PHE A 36 -15.81 -8.87 9.64
CA PHE A 36 -16.02 -8.19 10.91
C PHE A 36 -15.93 -9.20 12.04
N TYR A 37 -15.12 -8.95 13.05
CA TYR A 37 -15.01 -9.77 14.26
C TYR A 37 -15.55 -9.00 15.47
N SER A 38 -16.50 -9.56 16.20
CA SER A 38 -17.02 -9.01 17.45
C SER A 38 -16.25 -9.52 18.67
N ASN A 39 -16.45 -8.83 19.80
CA ASN A 39 -15.75 -9.10 21.07
C ASN A 39 -15.99 -10.51 21.64
N ASN A 40 -17.05 -11.20 21.22
CA ASN A 40 -17.36 -12.60 21.60
C ASN A 40 -16.73 -13.64 20.65
N GLY A 41 -15.96 -13.22 19.63
CA GLY A 41 -15.32 -14.11 18.65
C GLY A 41 -16.22 -14.50 17.47
N GLU A 42 -17.46 -14.02 17.40
CA GLU A 42 -18.29 -14.18 16.21
C GLU A 42 -17.76 -13.30 15.07
N TYR A 43 -17.89 -13.77 13.83
CA TYR A 43 -17.52 -12.96 12.66
C TYR A 43 -18.57 -13.01 11.55
N ILE A 44 -18.63 -11.91 10.80
CA ILE A 44 -19.50 -11.76 9.62
C ILE A 44 -18.60 -11.45 8.42
N THR A 45 -18.84 -12.13 7.31
CA THR A 45 -18.14 -11.88 6.04
C THR A 45 -19.12 -11.31 5.02
N GLY A 46 -18.70 -10.28 4.29
CA GLY A 46 -19.42 -9.75 3.13
C GLY A 46 -18.55 -9.77 1.88
N HIS A 47 -19.17 -10.01 0.73
CA HIS A 47 -18.49 -10.09 -0.57
C HIS A 47 -19.16 -9.15 -1.60
N TYR A 48 -18.37 -8.66 -2.55
CA TYR A 48 -18.79 -7.87 -3.70
C TYR A 48 -18.23 -8.51 -4.97
N TYR A 49 -19.05 -8.77 -5.99
CA TYR A 49 -18.67 -9.45 -7.23
C TYR A 49 -18.99 -8.57 -8.46
N PRO A 50 -18.23 -8.67 -9.57
CA PRO A 50 -18.61 -8.05 -10.84
C PRO A 50 -19.66 -8.90 -11.60
N PRO A 51 -20.50 -8.31 -12.47
CA PRO A 51 -20.76 -6.88 -12.65
C PRO A 51 -21.80 -6.39 -11.64
N ALA A 52 -21.62 -5.14 -11.18
CA ALA A 52 -22.53 -4.49 -10.22
C ALA A 52 -23.67 -3.70 -10.90
N GLU A 53 -23.70 -3.73 -12.23
CA GLU A 53 -24.91 -3.54 -13.02
C GLU A 53 -25.23 -4.91 -13.62
N ASP A 54 -26.44 -5.40 -13.38
CA ASP A 54 -27.01 -6.40 -14.28
C ASP A 54 -27.37 -5.65 -15.57
N ASP A 55 -26.58 -5.85 -16.62
CA ASP A 55 -26.83 -5.35 -17.98
C ASP A 55 -28.25 -5.69 -18.51
N ALA A 56 -28.98 -6.59 -17.82
CA ALA A 56 -30.36 -6.96 -18.11
C ALA A 56 -31.43 -6.39 -17.15
N MET A 57 -31.10 -5.84 -15.97
CA MET A 57 -32.09 -5.47 -14.94
C MET A 57 -31.95 -4.08 -14.28
N ASP A 58 -30.93 -3.27 -14.58
CA ASP A 58 -30.78 -1.89 -14.02
C ASP A 58 -30.78 -1.84 -12.46
N ALA A 59 -30.55 -2.99 -11.80
CA ALA A 59 -30.64 -3.12 -10.36
C ALA A 59 -29.25 -3.02 -9.73
N VAL A 60 -29.03 -1.96 -8.97
CA VAL A 60 -27.82 -1.74 -8.16
C VAL A 60 -27.71 -2.86 -7.11
N ILE A 61 -26.66 -3.69 -7.19
CA ILE A 61 -26.38 -4.67 -6.13
C ILE A 61 -25.93 -3.92 -4.89
N SER A 62 -26.70 -4.06 -3.80
CA SER A 62 -26.44 -3.42 -2.51
C SER A 62 -25.06 -3.83 -1.97
N ILE A 63 -24.22 -2.84 -1.66
CA ILE A 63 -23.04 -3.03 -0.81
C ILE A 63 -23.53 -3.64 0.51
N PRO A 64 -22.94 -4.74 1.02
CA PRO A 64 -23.34 -5.29 2.31
C PRO A 64 -23.16 -4.25 3.40
N GLU A 65 -24.17 -4.05 4.25
CA GLU A 65 -24.16 -3.04 5.30
C GLU A 65 -23.01 -3.30 6.27
N LYS A 66 -22.11 -2.33 6.42
CA LYS A 66 -20.97 -2.43 7.34
C LYS A 66 -21.52 -2.43 8.77
N PRO A 67 -21.15 -3.41 9.63
CA PRO A 67 -21.59 -3.42 11.02
C PRO A 67 -21.17 -2.13 11.73
N THR A 68 -22.12 -1.49 12.43
CA THR A 68 -21.90 -0.29 13.24
C THR A 68 -21.45 -0.58 14.67
N LYS A 69 -21.18 -1.85 14.98
CA LYS A 69 -20.80 -2.35 16.30
C LYS A 69 -19.31 -2.18 16.57
N GLU A 70 -18.93 -2.22 17.85
CA GLU A 70 -17.53 -2.34 18.26
C GLU A 70 -16.94 -3.68 17.80
N GLY A 71 -15.71 -3.64 17.29
CA GLY A 71 -15.05 -4.78 16.69
C GLY A 71 -14.06 -4.44 15.58
N LEU A 72 -13.42 -5.49 15.05
CA LEU A 72 -12.41 -5.42 14.00
C LEU A 72 -13.04 -5.65 12.64
N THR A 73 -13.02 -4.65 11.77
CA THR A 73 -13.36 -4.78 10.35
C THR A 73 -12.10 -4.85 9.51
N ILE A 74 -11.92 -5.93 8.76
CA ILE A 74 -10.94 -6.04 7.68
C ILE A 74 -11.69 -5.83 6.37
N THR A 75 -11.17 -4.99 5.50
CA THR A 75 -11.70 -4.77 4.15
C THR A 75 -10.57 -4.98 3.16
N HIS A 76 -10.83 -5.78 2.15
CA HIS A 76 -9.91 -6.10 1.09
C HIS A 76 -10.54 -5.67 -0.23
N TRP A 77 -10.03 -4.56 -0.77
CA TRP A 77 -10.26 -4.07 -2.13
C TRP A 77 -8.95 -4.24 -2.92
N ASP A 78 -8.68 -3.40 -3.92
CA ASP A 78 -7.31 -3.23 -4.47
C ASP A 78 -6.29 -2.90 -3.36
N THR A 79 -6.76 -2.34 -2.24
CA THR A 79 -6.00 -2.09 -1.01
C THR A 79 -6.60 -2.86 0.15
N CYS A 80 -5.76 -3.36 1.07
CA CYS A 80 -6.28 -3.91 2.33
C CYS A 80 -6.35 -2.81 3.39
N SER A 81 -7.47 -2.71 4.11
CA SER A 81 -7.54 -1.85 5.28
C SER A 81 -8.20 -2.54 6.47
N ILE A 82 -7.63 -2.28 7.65
CA ILE A 82 -8.06 -2.77 8.94
C ILE A 82 -8.62 -1.57 9.70
N LYS A 83 -9.85 -1.68 10.17
CA LYS A 83 -10.52 -0.70 11.02
C LYS A 83 -10.94 -1.39 12.31
N LEU A 84 -10.47 -0.89 13.45
CA LEU A 84 -10.87 -1.39 14.76
C LEU A 84 -11.57 -0.29 15.54
N ASN A 85 -12.81 -0.53 15.95
CA ASN A 85 -13.57 0.40 16.80
C ASN A 85 -13.69 -0.18 18.21
N ILE A 86 -13.22 0.57 19.20
CA ILE A 86 -13.32 0.25 20.63
C ILE A 86 -13.73 1.52 21.37
N ASP A 87 -14.86 1.49 22.07
CA ASP A 87 -15.43 2.61 22.82
C ASP A 87 -15.61 3.90 21.99
N ASN A 88 -14.77 4.90 22.25
CA ASN A 88 -14.73 6.17 21.57
C ASN A 88 -13.52 6.31 20.64
N LYS A 89 -12.77 5.23 20.39
CA LYS A 89 -11.56 5.21 19.58
C LYS A 89 -11.74 4.36 18.31
N THR A 90 -11.10 4.81 17.23
CA THR A 90 -11.03 4.07 15.97
C THR A 90 -9.58 4.02 15.52
N LEU A 91 -9.01 2.82 15.44
CA LEU A 91 -7.74 2.56 14.78
C LEU A 91 -8.00 2.22 13.32
N TYR A 92 -7.26 2.83 12.41
CA TYR A 92 -7.32 2.57 10.98
C TYR A 92 -5.93 2.31 10.44
N ILE A 93 -5.76 1.19 9.74
CA ILE A 93 -4.51 0.78 9.11
C ILE A 93 -4.82 0.45 7.66
N SER A 94 -4.08 1.04 6.72
CA SER A 94 -4.23 0.76 5.29
C SER A 94 -2.93 0.31 4.68
N TYR A 95 -3.02 -0.74 3.87
CA TYR A 95 -1.97 -1.31 3.05
C TYR A 95 -2.32 -1.05 1.59
N PHE A 96 -1.47 -0.28 0.93
CA PHE A 96 -1.64 0.11 -0.46
C PHE A 96 -0.76 -0.75 -1.38
N THR A 97 -1.16 -0.88 -2.64
CA THR A 97 -0.45 -1.67 -3.65
C THR A 97 0.97 -1.18 -3.94
N ASN A 98 1.24 0.10 -3.70
CA ASN A 98 2.55 0.71 -3.83
C ASN A 98 3.45 0.51 -2.60
N GLY A 99 3.07 -0.37 -1.66
CA GLY A 99 3.82 -0.64 -0.44
C GLY A 99 3.69 0.41 0.66
N LEU A 100 2.85 1.44 0.49
CA LEU A 100 2.50 2.35 1.58
C LEU A 100 1.69 1.61 2.65
N ILE A 101 2.09 1.81 3.91
CA ILE A 101 1.33 1.45 5.11
C ILE A 101 1.01 2.74 5.87
N GLN A 102 -0.26 3.03 6.05
CA GLN A 102 -0.72 4.15 6.88
C GLN A 102 -1.40 3.62 8.13
N ALA A 103 -1.08 4.18 9.30
CA ALA A 103 -1.78 3.90 10.54
C ALA A 103 -2.23 5.20 11.22
N SER A 104 -3.49 5.26 11.62
CA SER A 104 -4.10 6.43 12.27
C SER A 104 -5.04 6.01 13.40
N LEU A 105 -5.15 6.85 14.41
CA LEU A 105 -6.04 6.68 15.55
C LEU A 105 -6.90 7.94 15.63
N SER A 106 -8.21 7.74 15.70
CA SER A 106 -9.19 8.81 15.86
C SER A 106 -9.98 8.59 17.15
N THR A 107 -10.47 9.67 17.76
CA THR A 107 -11.42 9.61 18.87
C THR A 107 -12.70 10.35 18.50
N LYS A 108 -13.86 9.98 19.08
CA LYS A 108 -15.15 10.66 18.81
C LYS A 108 -15.11 12.18 19.07
N SER A 109 -14.17 12.67 19.89
CA SER A 109 -14.02 14.07 20.28
C SER A 109 -12.91 14.83 19.56
N THR A 110 -12.03 14.16 18.81
CA THR A 110 -10.90 14.80 18.12
C THR A 110 -10.74 14.24 16.71
N SER A 111 -10.57 15.13 15.73
CA SER A 111 -10.26 14.77 14.34
C SER A 111 -9.01 13.88 14.25
N TYR A 112 -8.94 13.07 13.18
CA TYR A 112 -7.85 12.15 12.87
C TYR A 112 -6.47 12.72 13.20
N VAL A 113 -5.72 12.03 14.07
CA VAL A 113 -4.29 12.26 14.20
C VAL A 113 -3.61 11.25 13.28
N ALA A 114 -2.97 11.74 12.21
CA ALA A 114 -2.09 10.93 11.37
C ALA A 114 -0.82 10.67 12.17
N LEU A 115 -0.73 9.48 12.78
CA LEU A 115 0.25 9.17 13.83
C LEU A 115 1.52 8.55 13.28
N THR A 116 1.43 7.82 12.16
CA THR A 116 2.59 7.33 11.42
C THR A 116 2.19 6.92 10.01
N GLU A 117 2.99 7.31 9.03
CA GLU A 117 2.90 6.84 7.65
C GLU A 117 4.24 6.21 7.32
N LEU A 118 4.27 4.96 6.88
CA LEU A 118 5.48 4.32 6.37
C LEU A 118 5.30 3.94 4.91
N TYR A 119 6.08 4.57 4.04
CA TYR A 119 6.13 4.23 2.63
C TYR A 119 7.24 3.21 2.38
N PHE A 120 6.90 1.99 1.94
CA PHE A 120 7.89 1.08 1.34
C PHE A 120 7.80 1.20 -0.17
N TYR A 121 8.86 1.67 -0.80
CA TYR A 121 9.00 1.63 -2.25
C TYR A 121 9.84 0.41 -2.65
N HIS A 122 9.53 -0.19 -3.80
CA HIS A 122 10.13 -1.46 -4.24
C HIS A 122 11.63 -1.26 -4.56
N PRO A 123 12.45 -2.32 -4.67
CA PRO A 123 13.89 -2.24 -4.93
C PRO A 123 14.28 -1.49 -6.22
N ASP A 124 13.35 -1.24 -7.14
CA ASP A 124 13.62 -0.49 -8.37
C ASP A 124 13.41 1.03 -8.19
N ASP A 125 12.81 1.45 -7.08
CA ASP A 125 12.54 2.85 -6.76
C ASP A 125 13.67 3.50 -5.97
N MET A 126 13.78 4.82 -6.07
CA MET A 126 14.76 5.65 -5.37
C MET A 126 14.52 5.67 -3.85
N HIS A 127 13.37 5.24 -3.34
CA HIS A 127 12.99 5.32 -1.93
C HIS A 127 12.88 3.93 -1.33
N TRP A 128 13.06 3.81 -0.01
CA TRP A 128 13.06 2.49 0.63
C TRP A 128 12.22 2.45 1.92
N SER A 129 12.27 3.53 2.70
CA SER A 129 11.33 3.79 3.80
C SER A 129 11.22 5.29 4.05
N ILE A 130 10.01 5.81 4.29
CA ILE A 130 9.79 7.18 4.75
C ILE A 130 8.73 7.19 5.86
N ASN A 131 9.04 7.80 6.99
CA ASN A 131 8.21 7.96 8.18
C ASN A 131 7.87 9.44 8.43
N ARG A 132 6.59 9.75 8.71
CA ARG A 132 6.19 11.09 9.19
C ARG A 132 6.66 11.33 10.64
N LEU A 133 7.12 12.53 10.93
CA LEU A 133 7.53 13.01 12.25
C LEU A 133 6.45 13.88 12.88
N GLU A 134 6.57 14.12 14.19
CA GLU A 134 5.63 14.95 14.97
C GLU A 134 5.60 16.41 14.49
N ASP A 135 6.73 16.91 13.96
CA ASP A 135 6.83 18.26 13.38
C ASP A 135 6.22 18.38 11.97
N GLY A 136 5.61 17.30 11.47
CA GLY A 136 5.01 17.23 10.13
C GLY A 136 6.01 16.92 9.00
N THR A 137 7.31 16.93 9.29
CA THR A 137 8.34 16.54 8.31
C THR A 137 8.39 15.02 8.16
N TYR A 138 9.11 14.53 7.16
CA TYR A 138 9.25 13.11 6.90
C TYR A 138 10.73 12.72 6.96
N LYS A 139 11.09 11.63 7.63
CA LYS A 139 12.46 11.07 7.65
C LYS A 139 12.49 9.70 6.97
N GLY A 140 13.61 9.32 6.38
CA GLY A 140 13.68 8.04 5.68
C GLY A 140 15.04 7.68 5.14
N TRP A 141 15.04 6.74 4.19
CA TRP A 141 16.22 6.33 3.43
C TRP A 141 15.90 6.28 1.93
N ILE A 142 16.81 6.81 1.11
CA ILE A 142 16.77 6.73 -0.36
C ILE A 142 18.04 6.09 -0.89
N TRP A 143 17.97 5.45 -2.05
CA TRP A 143 19.15 5.04 -2.78
C TRP A 143 19.80 6.26 -3.43
N ASP A 144 21.07 6.47 -3.14
CA ASP A 144 21.88 7.48 -3.82
C ASP A 144 22.70 6.83 -4.94
N ASN A 145 22.48 7.26 -6.18
CA ASN A 145 23.15 6.69 -7.35
C ASN A 145 24.66 6.97 -7.36
N VAL A 146 25.08 8.17 -6.94
CA VAL A 146 26.50 8.57 -6.92
C VAL A 146 27.27 7.81 -5.84
N ALA A 147 26.71 7.73 -4.63
CA ALA A 147 27.31 7.02 -3.51
C ALA A 147 27.05 5.50 -3.54
N ASN A 148 26.12 5.07 -4.40
CA ASN A 148 25.73 3.67 -4.60
C ASN A 148 25.37 2.95 -3.29
N GLN A 149 24.57 3.61 -2.45
CA GLN A 149 24.13 3.10 -1.15
C GLN A 149 22.87 3.82 -0.68
N LEU A 150 22.17 3.27 0.33
CA LEU A 150 21.14 4.04 1.01
C LEU A 150 21.75 5.19 1.83
N ILE A 151 21.14 6.37 1.73
CA ILE A 151 21.46 7.55 2.53
C ILE A 151 20.22 8.01 3.31
N PRO A 152 20.39 8.64 4.50
CA PRO A 152 19.27 9.19 5.23
C PRO A 152 18.71 10.39 4.48
N VAL A 153 17.39 10.57 4.57
CA VAL A 153 16.69 11.72 3.99
C VAL A 153 15.71 12.33 4.96
N ARG A 154 15.42 13.61 4.72
CA ARG A 154 14.33 14.33 5.36
C ARG A 154 13.61 15.21 4.34
N TYR A 155 12.28 15.20 4.35
CA TYR A 155 11.42 16.02 3.49
C TYR A 155 10.48 16.88 4.34
N GLN A 156 10.01 17.98 3.76
CA GLN A 156 8.87 18.73 4.29
C GLN A 156 7.56 17.92 4.17
N GLU A 157 6.46 18.48 4.70
CA GLU A 157 5.13 17.86 4.67
C GLU A 157 4.63 17.53 3.25
N ASP A 158 5.08 18.29 2.24
CA ASP A 158 4.73 18.09 0.83
C ASP A 158 5.40 16.87 0.17
N LYS A 159 6.26 16.14 0.90
CA LYS A 159 7.00 14.93 0.45
C LYS A 159 7.94 15.16 -0.76
N THR A 160 8.13 16.40 -1.17
CA THR A 160 8.87 16.75 -2.41
C THR A 160 9.97 17.77 -2.15
N THR A 161 9.79 18.65 -1.18
CA THR A 161 10.81 19.59 -0.72
C THR A 161 11.77 18.89 0.23
N ILE A 162 13.04 18.77 -0.18
CA ILE A 162 14.09 18.09 0.59
C ILE A 162 14.67 19.04 1.66
N ILE A 163 14.80 18.52 2.87
CA ILE A 163 15.53 19.13 3.98
C ILE A 163 16.95 18.53 4.04
N ASP A 164 17.05 17.20 4.00
CA ASP A 164 18.30 16.45 4.01
C ASP A 164 18.24 15.35 2.94
N GLY A 165 19.31 15.18 2.14
CA GLY A 165 19.38 14.10 1.15
C GLY A 165 19.89 14.55 -0.22
N THR A 166 19.59 13.76 -1.24
CA THR A 166 19.99 14.03 -2.63
C THR A 166 18.78 14.01 -3.57
N LYS A 167 18.89 14.75 -4.67
CA LYS A 167 17.91 14.83 -5.75
C LYS A 167 18.59 14.69 -7.08
N TYR A 168 17.97 13.92 -7.96
CA TYR A 168 18.39 13.75 -9.35
C TYR A 168 17.25 14.24 -10.24
N THR A 169 17.54 15.24 -11.08
CA THR A 169 16.54 15.80 -12.01
C THR A 169 17.03 15.63 -13.43
N LEU A 170 16.25 14.94 -14.27
CA LEU A 170 16.54 14.87 -15.71
C LEU A 170 16.21 16.22 -16.34
N MET A 171 17.21 16.82 -16.97
CA MET A 171 17.11 18.13 -17.61
C MET A 171 16.72 17.99 -19.09
N PRO A 172 16.13 19.02 -19.72
CA PRO A 172 15.65 18.94 -21.11
C PRO A 172 16.71 18.56 -22.14
N GLU A 173 17.98 18.81 -21.86
CA GLU A 173 19.12 18.48 -22.74
C GLU A 173 19.68 17.06 -22.48
N SER A 174 18.91 16.20 -21.81
CA SER A 174 19.23 14.80 -21.53
C SER A 174 20.43 14.57 -20.60
N TYR A 175 20.82 15.57 -19.81
CA TYR A 175 21.74 15.40 -18.68
C TYR A 175 20.99 15.38 -17.35
N TRP A 176 21.64 14.89 -16.31
CA TRP A 176 21.11 14.85 -14.95
C TRP A 176 21.70 15.96 -14.09
N LEU A 177 20.83 16.69 -13.39
CA LEU A 177 21.24 17.61 -12.34
C LEU A 177 21.25 16.86 -11.00
N PHE A 178 22.43 16.74 -10.40
CA PHE A 178 22.59 16.27 -9.03
C PHE A 178 22.54 17.44 -8.06
N GLN A 179 21.78 17.28 -6.98
CA GLN A 179 21.72 18.25 -5.87
C GLN A 179 21.77 17.53 -4.53
N ARG A 180 22.54 18.07 -3.58
CA ARG A 180 22.58 17.60 -2.19
C ARG A 180 22.15 18.70 -1.24
N TRP A 181 21.31 18.33 -0.28
CA TRP A 181 20.74 19.23 0.71
C TRP A 181 21.13 18.80 2.13
N THR A 182 21.35 19.78 3.00
CA THR A 182 21.56 19.57 4.44
C THR A 182 20.89 20.71 5.20
N ASN A 183 20.01 20.38 6.14
CA ASN A 183 19.22 21.33 6.91
C ASN A 183 18.50 22.37 6.04
N GLY A 184 18.00 21.96 4.88
CA GLY A 184 17.30 22.82 3.93
C GLY A 184 18.21 23.75 3.11
N VAL A 185 19.53 23.57 3.19
CA VAL A 185 20.50 24.33 2.40
C VAL A 185 21.09 23.44 1.31
N LEU A 186 21.12 23.93 0.07
CA LEU A 186 21.83 23.28 -1.04
C LEU A 186 23.34 23.38 -0.78
N VAL A 187 23.99 22.24 -0.59
CA VAL A 187 25.42 22.16 -0.23
C VAL A 187 26.29 21.68 -1.38
N GLU A 188 25.71 21.01 -2.38
CA GLU A 188 26.42 20.46 -3.52
C GLU A 188 25.49 20.43 -4.74
N GLU A 189 26.00 20.83 -5.89
CA GLU A 189 25.28 20.80 -7.16
C GLU A 189 26.27 20.62 -8.31
N TYR A 190 25.99 19.68 -9.21
CA TYR A 190 26.75 19.48 -10.44
C TYR A 190 25.93 18.68 -11.47
N THR A 191 26.38 18.69 -12.72
CA THR A 191 25.76 17.95 -13.82
C THR A 191 26.41 16.59 -14.04
N LEU A 192 25.61 15.62 -14.46
CA LEU A 192 26.00 14.27 -14.81
C LEU A 192 25.49 13.99 -16.23
N ASP A 193 26.36 13.52 -17.12
CA ASP A 193 25.93 13.15 -18.48
C ASP A 193 24.92 11.99 -18.44
N ASP A 194 25.18 11.01 -17.58
CA ASP A 194 24.29 9.87 -17.33
C ASP A 194 24.09 9.68 -15.82
N LEU A 195 22.91 9.17 -15.44
CA LEU A 195 22.66 8.76 -14.06
C LEU A 195 23.40 7.45 -13.77
N PRO A 196 24.28 7.39 -12.75
CA PRO A 196 24.99 6.16 -12.41
C PRO A 196 24.01 5.01 -12.18
N ALA A 197 24.29 3.85 -12.78
CA ALA A 197 23.45 2.69 -12.63
C ALA A 197 23.44 2.22 -11.17
N LYS A 198 22.26 1.83 -10.69
CA LYS A 198 22.12 1.18 -9.40
C LYS A 198 22.67 -0.23 -9.49
N ASP A 199 23.54 -0.59 -8.55
CA ASP A 199 23.89 -1.99 -8.39
C ASP A 199 22.64 -2.78 -7.97
N GLY A 200 22.39 -3.91 -8.65
CA GLY A 200 21.29 -4.83 -8.29
C GLY A 200 21.49 -5.53 -6.94
N PHE A 201 22.48 -5.12 -6.16
CA PHE A 201 22.84 -5.66 -4.86
C PHE A 201 22.53 -4.64 -3.77
N ILE A 202 21.75 -5.06 -2.77
CA ILE A 202 21.51 -4.28 -1.55
C ILE A 202 22.52 -4.75 -0.49
N PRO A 203 23.45 -3.89 -0.04
CA PRO A 203 24.40 -4.21 1.03
C PRO A 203 23.71 -4.73 2.29
N ASP A 204 24.38 -5.58 3.07
CA ASP A 204 23.80 -6.12 4.31
C ASP A 204 23.49 -5.03 5.34
N ILE A 205 24.28 -3.95 5.36
CA ILE A 205 24.00 -2.78 6.20
C ILE A 205 22.67 -2.10 5.83
N ASP A 206 22.30 -2.13 4.55
CA ASP A 206 21.04 -1.56 4.07
C ASP A 206 19.86 -2.47 4.45
N LYS A 207 20.04 -3.80 4.42
CA LYS A 207 19.05 -4.75 4.97
C LYS A 207 18.80 -4.51 6.46
N GLN A 208 19.84 -4.21 7.24
CA GLN A 208 19.71 -3.86 8.66
C GLN A 208 18.93 -2.56 8.85
N ARG A 209 19.17 -1.54 8.03
CA ARG A 209 18.38 -0.29 8.03
C ARG A 209 16.90 -0.55 7.75
N LEU A 210 16.55 -1.50 6.86
CA LEU A 210 15.15 -1.92 6.67
C LEU A 210 14.54 -2.44 7.96
N ALA A 211 15.25 -3.38 8.59
CA ALA A 211 14.77 -4.07 9.76
C ALA A 211 14.58 -3.08 10.92
N GLN A 212 15.45 -2.08 11.01
CA GLN A 212 15.30 -0.98 11.95
C GLN A 212 14.06 -0.12 11.62
N ALA A 213 13.87 0.31 10.38
CA ALA A 213 12.71 1.12 9.99
C ALA A 213 11.37 0.40 10.25
N LYS A 214 11.32 -0.90 9.94
CA LYS A 214 10.20 -1.78 10.33
C LYS A 214 10.03 -1.76 11.84
N THR A 215 11.05 -2.11 12.62
CA THR A 215 10.98 -2.13 14.10
C THR A 215 10.50 -0.80 14.70
N GLU A 216 10.98 0.34 14.19
CA GLU A 216 10.53 1.67 14.63
C GLU A 216 9.03 1.88 14.38
N LEU A 217 8.52 1.46 13.21
CA LEU A 217 7.09 1.49 12.93
C LEU A 217 6.30 0.58 13.88
N GLN A 218 6.76 -0.65 14.14
CA GLN A 218 6.06 -1.60 15.04
C GLN A 218 5.90 -0.98 16.40
N THR A 219 6.99 -0.41 16.89
CA THR A 219 7.08 0.16 18.24
C THR A 219 6.11 1.32 18.35
N THR A 220 6.10 2.19 17.34
CA THR A 220 5.15 3.31 17.25
C THR A 220 3.72 2.78 17.27
N THR A 221 3.37 1.85 16.38
CA THR A 221 2.04 1.27 16.32
C THR A 221 1.63 0.56 17.61
N ASN A 222 2.53 -0.18 18.24
CA ASN A 222 2.29 -0.88 19.50
C ASN A 222 1.96 0.10 20.64
N GLU A 223 2.71 1.19 20.75
CA GLU A 223 2.42 2.25 21.74
C GLU A 223 1.05 2.91 21.47
N LEU A 224 0.69 3.13 20.20
CA LEU A 224 -0.63 3.68 19.85
C LEU A 224 -1.78 2.75 20.28
N VAL A 225 -1.65 1.45 20.01
CA VAL A 225 -2.70 0.47 20.31
C VAL A 225 -2.70 0.00 21.76
N LYS A 226 -1.68 0.31 22.55
CA LYS A 226 -1.63 0.01 24.00
C LYS A 226 -2.86 0.56 24.72
N SER A 227 -3.31 1.75 24.34
CA SER A 227 -4.49 2.39 24.91
C SER A 227 -5.83 1.76 24.49
N LEU A 228 -5.79 0.77 23.58
CA LEU A 228 -6.94 0.04 23.06
C LEU A 228 -7.15 -1.32 23.75
N ASN A 229 -6.20 -1.76 24.60
CA ASN A 229 -6.27 -3.06 25.29
C ASN A 229 -6.61 -4.22 24.34
N LEU A 230 -5.89 -4.31 23.22
CA LEU A 230 -6.15 -5.34 22.21
C LEU A 230 -5.93 -6.74 22.80
N PRO A 231 -6.78 -7.73 22.48
CA PRO A 231 -6.59 -9.11 22.91
C PRO A 231 -5.53 -9.86 22.08
N PHE A 232 -4.89 -9.18 21.12
CA PHE A 232 -3.85 -9.70 20.24
C PHE A 232 -2.80 -8.64 19.94
N ASP A 233 -1.59 -9.09 19.59
CA ASP A 233 -0.54 -8.21 19.11
C ASP A 233 -0.81 -7.82 17.66
N LEU A 234 -0.92 -6.52 17.40
CA LEU A 234 -1.10 -6.00 16.06
C LEU A 234 0.24 -5.99 15.31
N MET A 235 0.44 -6.94 14.40
CA MET A 235 1.63 -6.98 13.56
C MET A 235 1.36 -6.40 12.17
N LEU A 236 2.17 -5.42 11.76
CA LEU A 236 1.98 -4.70 10.49
C LEU A 236 2.69 -5.34 9.28
N TRP A 237 3.54 -6.35 9.46
CA TRP A 237 4.21 -7.05 8.36
C TRP A 237 4.35 -8.54 8.62
N ASP A 238 4.79 -9.28 7.60
CA ASP A 238 5.08 -10.73 7.55
C ASP A 238 3.89 -11.68 7.84
N ASN A 239 2.99 -11.34 8.76
CA ASN A 239 1.71 -12.00 9.06
C ASN A 239 0.56 -11.00 9.13
N SER A 240 0.56 -9.99 8.24
CA SER A 240 -0.55 -9.04 8.17
C SER A 240 -1.87 -9.78 8.04
N LEU A 241 -2.90 -9.32 8.76
CA LEU A 241 -4.29 -9.78 8.66
C LEU A 241 -4.89 -9.65 7.23
N CYS A 242 -4.11 -9.07 6.31
CA CYS A 242 -4.37 -8.84 4.91
C CYS A 242 -3.79 -9.90 3.96
N LYS A 243 -3.33 -11.06 4.45
CA LYS A 243 -2.86 -12.13 3.55
C LYS A 243 -4.03 -12.64 2.69
N GLN A 244 -3.82 -12.65 1.36
CA GLN A 244 -4.63 -13.39 0.40
C GLN A 244 -4.42 -14.90 0.56
#